data_AF-A0A067T5J0-F1
#
_entry.id   AF-A0A067T5J0-F1
#
_cell.length_a   1.000
_cell.length_b   1.000
_cell.length_c   1.000
_cell.angle_alpha   90.00
_cell.angle_beta   90.00
_cell.angle_gamma   90.00
#
_symmetry.space_group_name_H-M   'P 1'
#
loop_
_entity.id
_entity.type
_entity.pdbx_description
1 polymer ?
#
loop_
_entity_poly.entity_id
_entity_poly.type
_entity_poly.pdbx_seq_one_letter_code
_entity_poly.pdbx_strand_id
1 'polypeptide(L)'
;MPTTVCTAKASCKKLPGLLELTDTHLQWTQDGKKTPSIRVPYAEASSLFCSKEGAAQVRLKLSLIGDDTGHNFTFTSAPQPVAIVEREKFKQELTTIISRNRGASDVLSRPAVPPINTLALPVSAGSTPAAITSRPALTASRPSVSRAPSIGNDRGPTPVIAGNDPASEFRLRKKVLISNADLGTLHRDLVMTGQITEAEFWDGREHLILAQSATESQKKGKPGQLVDPRPEAVEGGEIKIRITPQLVHDIFDEYPIVAKAYSENVPNTLSEEQFWKRYFQSKLFNAHRASIRSSAAQHVVKDDPIFDKYLERDDDELEPRRPRNEQVEAFVDLAATFEDHDETGNEKDVTMRAGRQKAALPLIRKFNEHSERLLNSALGEIPPAKRRRLDPGEDSYSQIDIDDLHDPEASSGIILEMQDRQRYFEGRMTNSMRDSSQPKFDSAMLLREAKSSLANWDTRLTQLKIERKPGDAALLAMTQNVANRLDVKSKKNEIPDGLFRQMTTCQTAANEFLRQFWLATYPPPGDIQKIASATTAQRAAKAAKMIGYISKTPEKVHALVQTAQQHGIDQSRLETAMKPVLVASEQALNFYRNKKPNKA
;
A
#
# COMPACT_ATOMS: atom_id res chain seq x y z
N MET A 1 39.65 -4.51 7.33
CA MET A 1 40.07 -4.13 5.97
C MET A 1 39.21 -4.92 5.00
N PRO A 2 38.64 -4.33 3.95
CA PRO A 2 37.93 -5.10 2.93
C PRO A 2 38.91 -6.06 2.26
N THR A 3 38.50 -7.31 2.04
CA THR A 3 39.36 -8.30 1.36
C THR A 3 39.22 -8.17 -0.15
N THR A 4 40.34 -8.07 -0.85
CA THR A 4 40.37 -8.00 -2.33
C THR A 4 40.21 -9.40 -2.91
N VAL A 5 39.15 -9.60 -3.69
CA VAL A 5 38.77 -10.88 -4.31
C VAL A 5 39.52 -11.09 -5.63
N CYS A 6 39.54 -10.07 -6.50
CA CYS A 6 40.33 -10.08 -7.73
C CYS A 6 40.70 -8.67 -8.18
N THR A 7 41.82 -8.56 -8.91
CA THR A 7 42.34 -7.30 -9.45
C THR A 7 42.78 -7.49 -10.90
N ALA A 8 42.67 -6.43 -11.72
CA ALA A 8 43.08 -6.43 -13.12
C ALA A 8 43.40 -5.02 -13.61
N LYS A 9 44.27 -4.89 -14.61
CA LYS A 9 44.50 -3.59 -15.29
C LYS A 9 43.42 -3.37 -16.34
N ALA A 10 42.61 -2.33 -16.16
CA ALA A 10 41.51 -2.03 -17.06
C ALA A 10 41.37 -0.53 -17.31
N SER A 11 41.11 -0.18 -18.57
CA SER A 11 40.77 1.17 -19.01
C SER A 11 39.27 1.41 -18.94
N CYS A 12 38.85 2.51 -18.30
CA CYS A 12 37.47 2.97 -18.30
C CYS A 12 37.40 4.38 -18.92
N LYS A 13 36.41 4.63 -19.79
CA LYS A 13 36.26 5.91 -20.54
C LYS A 13 37.56 6.38 -21.23
N LYS A 14 38.35 5.42 -21.77
CA LYS A 14 39.69 5.61 -22.39
C LYS A 14 40.84 5.99 -21.44
N LEU A 15 40.62 6.02 -20.13
CA LEU A 15 41.66 6.30 -19.12
C LEU A 15 42.16 4.98 -18.52
N PRO A 16 43.49 4.75 -18.40
CA PRO A 16 44.04 3.55 -17.76
C PRO A 16 43.91 3.60 -16.24
N GLY A 17 43.85 2.43 -15.61
CA GLY A 17 43.71 2.28 -14.16
C GLY A 17 43.65 0.83 -13.69
N LEU A 18 43.49 0.66 -12.38
CA LEU A 18 43.35 -0.62 -11.71
C LEU A 18 41.87 -0.86 -11.34
N LEU A 19 41.34 -2.00 -11.78
CA LEU A 19 40.02 -2.49 -11.40
C LEU A 19 40.19 -3.52 -10.28
N GLU A 20 39.47 -3.33 -9.17
CA GLU A 20 39.52 -4.22 -8.01
C GLU A 20 38.12 -4.58 -7.56
N LEU A 21 37.88 -5.88 -7.35
CA LEU A 21 36.69 -6.41 -6.73
C LEU A 21 37.01 -6.69 -5.26
N THR A 22 36.28 -6.05 -4.34
CA THR A 22 36.38 -6.29 -2.89
C THR A 22 35.12 -6.97 -2.39
N ASP A 23 35.18 -7.62 -1.22
CA ASP A 23 34.06 -8.25 -0.50
C ASP A 23 32.69 -7.52 -0.53
N THR A 24 32.69 -6.19 -0.69
CA THR A 24 31.52 -5.31 -0.55
C THR A 24 31.20 -4.52 -1.82
N HIS A 25 32.16 -4.29 -2.71
CA HIS A 25 32.01 -3.39 -3.86
C HIS A 25 33.09 -3.59 -4.94
N LEU A 26 32.74 -3.24 -6.18
CA LEU A 26 33.69 -3.08 -7.28
C LEU A 26 34.23 -1.63 -7.26
N GLN A 27 35.54 -1.44 -7.36
CA GLN A 27 36.16 -0.13 -7.47
C GLN A 27 37.13 -0.05 -8.65
N TRP A 28 37.23 1.13 -9.26
CA TRP A 28 38.23 1.44 -10.27
C TRP A 28 38.98 2.72 -9.91
N THR A 29 40.30 2.61 -9.82
CA THR A 29 41.22 3.71 -9.52
C THR A 29 41.97 4.08 -10.80
N GLN A 30 41.93 5.36 -11.18
CA GLN A 30 42.70 5.85 -12.33
C GLN A 30 44.19 5.91 -11.97
N ASP A 31 45.06 5.50 -12.88
CA ASP A 31 46.51 5.59 -12.69
C ASP A 31 46.92 7.03 -12.30
N GLY A 32 47.71 7.15 -11.21
CA GLY A 32 48.15 8.43 -10.65
C GLY A 32 47.21 9.07 -9.61
N LYS A 33 46.01 8.55 -9.38
CA LYS A 33 45.10 9.03 -8.31
C LYS A 33 45.03 8.04 -7.14
N LYS A 34 45.08 8.55 -5.90
CA LYS A 34 44.94 7.75 -4.67
C LYS A 34 43.48 7.46 -4.28
N THR A 35 42.50 8.08 -4.95
CA THR A 35 41.07 7.90 -4.69
C THR A 35 40.39 7.13 -5.83
N PRO A 36 39.48 6.18 -5.54
CA PRO A 36 38.71 5.49 -6.57
C PRO A 36 37.85 6.48 -7.34
N SER A 37 37.90 6.41 -8.67
CA SER A 37 37.14 7.29 -9.56
C SER A 37 35.78 6.71 -9.93
N ILE A 38 35.59 5.40 -9.76
CA ILE A 38 34.32 4.70 -9.86
C ILE A 38 34.24 3.73 -8.67
N ARG A 39 33.09 3.67 -8.00
CA ARG A 39 32.82 2.75 -6.89
C ARG A 39 31.37 2.28 -6.99
N VAL A 40 31.18 0.98 -7.23
CA VAL A 40 29.87 0.34 -7.44
C VAL A 40 29.63 -0.67 -6.31
N PRO A 41 28.71 -0.37 -5.37
CA PRO A 41 28.23 -1.34 -4.39
C PRO A 41 27.62 -2.57 -5.06
N TYR A 42 27.79 -3.75 -4.46
CA TYR A 42 27.22 -4.98 -5.01
C TYR A 42 25.71 -4.93 -5.23
N ALA A 43 24.96 -4.27 -4.36
CA ALA A 43 23.51 -4.14 -4.47
C ALA A 43 23.05 -3.42 -5.75
N GLU A 44 23.89 -2.60 -6.38
CA GLU A 44 23.54 -1.83 -7.59
C GLU A 44 23.79 -2.61 -8.90
N ALA A 45 24.45 -3.77 -8.87
CA ALA A 45 24.75 -4.56 -10.06
C ALA A 45 23.50 -5.30 -10.60
N SER A 46 23.10 -5.00 -11.84
CA SER A 46 21.85 -5.50 -12.47
C SER A 46 22.09 -6.53 -13.58
N SER A 47 23.01 -6.24 -14.50
CA SER A 47 23.37 -7.12 -15.61
C SER A 47 24.80 -6.86 -16.08
N LEU A 48 25.40 -7.83 -16.77
CA LEU A 48 26.74 -7.71 -17.35
C LEU A 48 26.76 -8.21 -18.80
N PHE A 49 27.64 -7.60 -19.61
CA PHE A 49 27.90 -8.01 -20.99
C PHE A 49 29.41 -8.11 -21.22
N CYS A 50 29.86 -9.13 -21.95
CA CYS A 50 31.27 -9.32 -22.31
C CYS A 50 31.47 -9.26 -23.83
N SER A 51 32.68 -8.90 -24.26
CA SER A 51 33.06 -8.97 -25.68
C SER A 51 33.06 -10.41 -26.19
N LYS A 52 32.68 -10.61 -27.46
CA LYS A 52 32.75 -11.92 -28.14
C LYS A 52 34.18 -12.49 -28.12
N GLU A 53 34.30 -13.81 -28.16
CA GLU A 53 35.59 -14.48 -28.29
C GLU A 53 36.27 -14.08 -29.62
N GLY A 54 37.60 -13.91 -29.59
CA GLY A 54 38.37 -13.38 -30.73
C GLY A 54 38.26 -11.87 -30.98
N ALA A 55 37.50 -11.10 -30.17
CA ALA A 55 37.43 -9.65 -30.33
C ALA A 55 38.78 -8.95 -30.04
N ALA A 56 39.15 -7.99 -30.89
CA ALA A 56 40.41 -7.22 -30.78
C ALA A 56 40.54 -6.39 -29.48
N GLN A 57 39.45 -6.18 -28.74
CA GLN A 57 39.47 -5.58 -27.40
C GLN A 57 38.66 -6.44 -26.44
N VAL A 58 39.29 -6.80 -25.32
CA VAL A 58 38.67 -7.57 -24.23
C VAL A 58 37.87 -6.60 -23.36
N ARG A 59 36.53 -6.59 -23.48
CA ARG A 59 35.65 -5.65 -22.77
C ARG A 59 34.64 -6.35 -21.87
N LEU A 60 34.28 -5.68 -20.77
CA LEU A 60 33.17 -6.01 -19.87
C LEU A 60 32.36 -4.73 -19.62
N LYS A 61 31.05 -4.77 -19.85
CA LYS A 61 30.09 -3.72 -19.45
C LYS A 61 29.30 -4.23 -18.26
N LEU A 62 29.17 -3.40 -17.22
CA LEU A 62 28.28 -3.61 -16.08
C LEU A 62 27.15 -2.57 -16.15
N SER A 63 25.89 -2.99 -16.23
CA SER A 63 24.72 -2.09 -16.10
C SER A 63 24.23 -2.10 -14.65
N LEU A 64 23.74 -0.95 -14.19
CA LEU A 64 23.30 -0.73 -12.82
C LEU A 64 21.77 -0.78 -12.70
N ILE A 65 21.25 -0.95 -11.48
CA ILE A 65 19.81 -0.84 -11.21
C ILE A 65 19.38 0.61 -11.43
N GLY A 66 18.58 0.85 -12.47
CA GLY A 66 18.10 2.19 -12.85
C GLY A 66 18.95 2.93 -13.90
N ASP A 67 20.13 2.41 -14.26
CA ASP A 67 20.96 2.96 -15.34
C ASP A 67 21.53 1.86 -16.25
N ASP A 68 20.93 1.73 -17.43
CA ASP A 68 21.40 0.80 -18.46
C ASP A 68 22.54 1.37 -19.34
N THR A 69 22.98 2.62 -19.14
CA THR A 69 24.19 3.12 -19.81
C THR A 69 25.45 2.52 -19.19
N GLY A 70 25.50 2.43 -17.86
CA GLY A 70 26.42 1.59 -17.10
C GLY A 70 27.90 1.98 -17.23
N HIS A 71 28.79 1.04 -16.89
CA HIS A 71 30.24 1.24 -16.94
C HIS A 71 30.91 0.21 -17.85
N ASN A 72 31.78 0.69 -18.74
CA ASN A 72 32.54 -0.16 -19.67
C ASN A 72 34.03 -0.18 -19.27
N PHE A 73 34.54 -1.39 -19.05
CA PHE A 73 35.93 -1.67 -18.70
C PHE A 73 36.57 -2.45 -19.85
N THR A 74 37.72 -1.98 -20.33
CA THR A 74 38.54 -2.66 -21.35
C THR A 74 39.80 -3.17 -20.67
N PHE A 75 40.01 -4.49 -20.62
CA PHE A 75 41.18 -5.09 -19.98
C PHE A 75 42.44 -4.84 -20.82
N THR A 76 43.52 -4.41 -20.18
CA THR A 76 44.76 -3.95 -20.83
C THR A 76 46.00 -4.76 -20.45
N SER A 77 45.85 -5.82 -19.66
CA SER A 77 46.93 -6.73 -19.28
C SER A 77 47.54 -7.44 -20.50
N ALA A 78 48.86 -7.31 -20.68
CA ALA A 78 49.61 -7.98 -21.72
C ALA A 78 50.32 -9.23 -21.15
N PRO A 79 50.37 -10.37 -21.87
CA PRO A 79 49.81 -10.62 -23.20
C PRO A 79 48.28 -10.87 -23.18
N GLN A 80 47.61 -10.69 -24.33
CA GLN A 80 46.15 -10.73 -24.48
C GLN A 80 45.43 -11.95 -23.85
N PRO A 81 45.99 -13.19 -23.84
CA PRO A 81 45.36 -14.31 -23.13
C PRO A 81 45.15 -14.07 -21.63
N VAL A 82 46.04 -13.30 -20.98
CA VAL A 82 45.92 -12.94 -19.56
C VAL A 82 44.72 -12.03 -19.33
N ALA A 83 44.52 -11.02 -20.18
CA ALA A 83 43.33 -10.15 -20.13
C ALA A 83 42.02 -10.93 -20.30
N ILE A 84 42.00 -12.00 -21.10
CA ILE A 84 40.83 -12.87 -21.26
C ILE A 84 40.56 -13.67 -19.97
N VAL A 85 41.61 -14.24 -19.35
CA VAL A 85 41.49 -14.97 -18.07
C VAL A 85 41.05 -14.03 -16.94
N GLU A 86 41.58 -12.81 -16.87
CA GLU A 86 41.14 -11.79 -15.93
C GLU A 86 39.66 -11.43 -16.15
N ARG A 87 39.23 -11.18 -17.40
CA ARG A 87 37.83 -10.92 -17.73
C ARG A 87 36.92 -12.06 -17.27
N GLU A 88 37.28 -13.32 -17.54
CA GLU A 88 36.44 -14.46 -17.15
C GLU A 88 36.33 -14.61 -15.63
N LYS A 89 37.41 -14.35 -14.87
CA LYS A 89 37.32 -14.29 -13.39
C LYS A 89 36.36 -13.21 -12.91
N PHE A 90 36.50 -11.97 -13.40
CA PHE A 90 35.58 -10.87 -13.06
C PHE A 90 34.13 -11.18 -13.45
N LYS A 91 33.91 -11.79 -14.62
CA LYS A 91 32.60 -12.25 -15.10
C LYS A 91 31.99 -13.30 -14.18
N GLN A 92 32.74 -14.32 -13.76
CA GLN A 92 32.24 -15.39 -12.88
C GLN A 92 31.81 -14.83 -11.51
N GLU A 93 32.64 -14.00 -10.87
CA GLU A 93 32.31 -13.38 -9.59
C GLU A 93 31.11 -12.42 -9.72
N LEU A 94 31.12 -11.51 -10.71
CA LEU A 94 30.01 -10.58 -10.92
C LEU A 94 28.70 -11.29 -11.32
N THR A 95 28.75 -12.40 -12.05
CA THR A 95 27.55 -13.22 -12.32
C THR A 95 26.98 -13.80 -11.03
N THR A 96 27.84 -14.26 -10.13
CA THR A 96 27.44 -14.83 -8.81
C THR A 96 26.85 -13.75 -7.88
N ILE A 97 27.36 -12.52 -7.96
CA ILE A 97 26.80 -11.36 -7.24
C ILE A 97 25.45 -10.96 -7.83
N ILE A 98 25.32 -10.87 -9.16
CA ILE A 98 24.06 -10.49 -9.83
C ILE A 98 22.97 -11.57 -9.64
N SER A 99 23.31 -12.86 -9.64
CA SER A 99 22.34 -13.92 -9.35
C SER A 99 21.87 -13.87 -7.90
N ARG A 100 22.77 -13.57 -6.95
CA ARG A 100 22.41 -13.29 -5.54
C ARG A 100 21.50 -12.07 -5.41
N ASN A 101 21.77 -10.98 -6.14
CA ASN A 101 20.90 -9.80 -6.14
C ASN A 101 19.50 -10.12 -6.67
N ARG A 102 19.40 -10.89 -7.77
CA ARG A 102 18.12 -11.34 -8.33
C ARG A 102 17.32 -12.21 -7.35
N GLY A 103 17.99 -13.14 -6.68
CA GLY A 103 17.38 -13.92 -5.59
C GLY A 103 16.95 -13.07 -4.40
N ALA A 104 17.71 -12.03 -4.06
CA ALA A 104 17.36 -11.09 -2.99
C ALA A 104 16.17 -10.19 -3.36
N SER A 105 16.03 -9.75 -4.62
CA SER A 105 14.87 -8.98 -5.09
C SER A 105 13.56 -9.78 -5.07
N ASP A 106 13.62 -11.11 -5.20
CA ASP A 106 12.46 -11.99 -5.08
C ASP A 106 12.00 -12.12 -3.61
N VAL A 107 12.93 -12.03 -2.65
CA VAL A 107 12.62 -11.98 -1.20
C VAL A 107 12.24 -10.57 -0.71
N LEU A 108 12.73 -9.52 -1.37
CA LEU A 108 12.41 -8.11 -1.09
C LEU A 108 11.16 -7.60 -1.83
N SER A 109 10.52 -8.42 -2.67
CA SER A 109 9.18 -8.16 -3.23
C SER A 109 8.04 -8.45 -2.22
N ARG A 110 8.33 -8.31 -0.92
CA ARG A 110 7.35 -8.18 0.17
C ARG A 110 7.59 -6.83 0.83
N PRO A 111 6.59 -5.91 0.87
CA PRO A 111 6.83 -4.55 1.32
C PRO A 111 7.17 -4.50 2.81
N ALA A 112 8.39 -4.05 3.12
CA ALA A 112 8.82 -3.64 4.44
C ALA A 112 8.98 -2.11 4.45
N VAL A 113 8.32 -1.44 5.40
CA VAL A 113 8.24 0.03 5.47
C VAL A 113 9.47 0.58 6.23
N PRO A 114 10.24 1.53 5.66
CA PRO A 114 11.27 2.26 6.41
C PRO A 114 10.63 3.41 7.23
N PRO A 115 11.15 3.74 8.42
CA PRO A 115 10.57 4.77 9.28
C PRO A 115 11.10 6.17 8.95
N ILE A 116 10.21 7.15 8.79
CA ILE A 116 10.57 8.58 8.83
C ILE A 116 9.63 9.31 9.80
N ASN A 117 10.23 9.90 10.85
CA ASN A 117 9.61 10.93 11.66
C ASN A 117 9.64 12.26 10.91
N THR A 118 8.47 12.82 10.58
CA THR A 118 8.28 14.28 10.48
C THR A 118 6.85 14.63 10.86
N LEU A 119 6.69 15.59 11.78
CA LEU A 119 5.40 16.10 12.25
C LEU A 119 4.85 17.13 11.26
N ALA A 120 3.67 16.89 10.72
CA ALA A 120 2.81 17.92 10.11
C ALA A 120 1.33 17.52 10.27
N LEU A 121 0.50 18.45 10.71
CA LEU A 121 -0.95 18.27 10.90
C LEU A 121 -1.70 18.74 9.65
N PRO A 122 -2.62 17.95 9.06
CA PRO A 122 -3.58 18.44 8.10
C PRO A 122 -4.85 18.95 8.79
N VAL A 123 -5.40 20.06 8.30
CA VAL A 123 -6.68 20.65 8.72
C VAL A 123 -7.80 20.09 7.83
N SER A 124 -8.95 19.76 8.42
CA SER A 124 -10.12 19.26 7.68
C SER A 124 -10.93 20.39 7.04
N ALA A 125 -11.27 20.20 5.76
CA ALA A 125 -12.49 20.69 5.12
C ALA A 125 -13.23 19.45 4.56
N GLY A 126 -14.56 19.38 4.50
CA GLY A 126 -15.56 20.41 4.79
C GLY A 126 -16.76 20.26 3.85
N SER A 127 -17.46 19.12 3.90
CA SER A 127 -18.54 18.79 2.96
C SER A 127 -19.84 19.52 3.28
N THR A 128 -20.43 20.18 2.27
CA THR A 128 -21.71 20.90 2.33
C THR A 128 -22.92 20.01 1.98
N PRO A 129 -24.13 20.35 2.45
CA PRO A 129 -25.34 19.54 2.25
C PRO A 129 -26.17 19.97 1.02
N ALA A 130 -26.77 19.01 0.32
CA ALA A 130 -27.72 19.28 -0.76
C ALA A 130 -29.13 19.61 -0.24
N ALA A 131 -29.78 20.60 -0.85
CA ALA A 131 -31.10 21.10 -0.45
C ALA A 131 -32.27 20.30 -1.03
N ILE A 132 -33.41 20.32 -0.33
CA ILE A 132 -34.65 19.62 -0.68
C ILE A 132 -35.63 20.61 -1.32
N THR A 133 -36.16 20.27 -2.50
CA THR A 133 -37.27 21.01 -3.14
C THR A 133 -38.50 20.13 -3.28
N SER A 134 -39.67 20.67 -2.94
CA SER A 134 -40.93 19.92 -2.79
C SER A 134 -41.78 19.90 -4.07
N ARG A 135 -42.42 18.74 -4.36
CA ARG A 135 -43.66 18.64 -5.15
C ARG A 135 -44.53 17.46 -4.67
N PRO A 136 -45.87 17.49 -4.88
CA PRO A 136 -46.82 16.74 -4.06
C PRO A 136 -47.06 15.29 -4.50
N ALA A 137 -47.64 14.51 -3.58
CA ALA A 137 -47.87 13.08 -3.71
C ALA A 137 -49.14 12.70 -4.50
N LEU A 138 -49.13 11.50 -5.07
CA LEU A 138 -50.33 10.72 -5.41
C LEU A 138 -50.24 9.31 -4.81
N THR A 139 -51.40 8.71 -4.62
CA THR A 139 -51.66 7.64 -3.64
C THR A 139 -51.51 6.21 -4.16
N ALA A 140 -50.87 5.33 -3.39
CA ALA A 140 -51.14 3.88 -3.40
C ALA A 140 -50.82 3.29 -2.00
N SER A 141 -51.38 2.13 -1.64
CA SER A 141 -51.55 1.72 -0.24
C SER A 141 -51.21 0.24 0.06
N ARG A 142 -51.03 -0.06 1.37
CA ARG A 142 -50.95 -1.38 2.04
C ARG A 142 -49.58 -2.11 2.00
N PRO A 143 -49.30 -3.03 2.95
CA PRO A 143 -49.30 -2.78 4.40
C PRO A 143 -48.07 -3.38 5.13
N SER A 144 -47.68 -2.81 6.27
CA SER A 144 -46.68 -3.42 7.17
C SER A 144 -47.17 -4.74 7.76
N VAL A 145 -46.30 -5.76 7.79
CA VAL A 145 -46.50 -6.99 8.58
C VAL A 145 -45.32 -7.17 9.55
N SER A 146 -45.42 -6.52 10.71
CA SER A 146 -44.53 -6.78 11.84
C SER A 146 -44.92 -8.09 12.52
N ARG A 147 -43.98 -9.04 12.67
CA ARG A 147 -44.20 -10.26 13.47
C ARG A 147 -42.94 -10.68 14.25
N ALA A 148 -42.89 -10.29 15.51
CA ALA A 148 -42.23 -11.03 16.60
C ALA A 148 -43.30 -11.94 17.28
N PRO A 149 -42.98 -12.95 18.14
CA PRO A 149 -41.72 -13.27 18.86
C PRO A 149 -41.22 -14.72 18.53
N SER A 150 -40.38 -15.47 19.28
CA SER A 150 -39.81 -15.34 20.64
C SER A 150 -38.51 -16.14 20.86
N ILE A 151 -37.70 -15.66 21.82
CA ILE A 151 -36.80 -16.33 22.80
C ILE A 151 -36.53 -17.85 22.65
N GLY A 152 -35.25 -18.25 22.67
CA GLY A 152 -34.87 -19.59 23.15
C GLY A 152 -33.48 -20.16 22.79
N ASN A 153 -32.35 -19.58 23.28
CA ASN A 153 -31.26 -20.33 23.96
C ASN A 153 -30.04 -19.46 24.34
N ASP A 154 -29.35 -19.85 25.41
CA ASP A 154 -28.06 -19.29 25.82
C ASP A 154 -26.91 -19.68 24.88
N ARG A 155 -26.67 -18.82 23.88
CA ARG A 155 -25.39 -18.59 23.17
C ARG A 155 -25.67 -17.52 22.11
N GLY A 156 -25.39 -16.26 22.45
CA GLY A 156 -25.60 -15.15 21.51
C GLY A 156 -24.82 -15.40 20.21
N PRO A 157 -25.45 -15.22 19.02
CA PRO A 157 -24.73 -15.38 17.76
C PRO A 157 -23.58 -14.37 17.71
N THR A 158 -22.43 -14.82 17.21
CA THR A 158 -21.32 -13.92 16.85
C THR A 158 -21.82 -12.80 15.93
N PRO A 159 -21.33 -11.56 16.08
CA PRO A 159 -21.74 -10.46 15.22
C PRO A 159 -21.31 -10.79 13.79
N VAL A 160 -22.28 -11.16 12.97
CA VAL A 160 -22.08 -11.41 11.53
C VAL A 160 -21.98 -10.04 10.86
N ILE A 161 -20.92 -9.83 10.09
CA ILE A 161 -20.85 -8.67 9.19
C ILE A 161 -21.91 -8.88 8.11
N ALA A 162 -22.91 -8.00 8.08
CA ALA A 162 -24.10 -8.18 7.23
C ALA A 162 -23.70 -8.38 5.75
N GLY A 163 -24.06 -9.53 5.19
CA GLY A 163 -23.83 -9.88 3.79
C GLY A 163 -22.74 -10.93 3.52
N ASN A 164 -22.04 -11.46 4.54
CA ASN A 164 -21.01 -12.49 4.34
C ASN A 164 -21.39 -13.83 5.03
N ASP A 165 -21.04 -14.96 4.41
CA ASP A 165 -21.32 -16.29 4.96
C ASP A 165 -20.57 -16.52 6.28
N PRO A 166 -21.18 -17.14 7.31
CA PRO A 166 -20.49 -17.38 8.59
C PRO A 166 -19.25 -18.26 8.44
N ALA A 167 -19.23 -19.15 7.44
CA ALA A 167 -18.06 -19.97 7.11
C ALA A 167 -16.94 -19.18 6.41
N SER A 168 -17.25 -18.15 5.62
CA SER A 168 -16.24 -17.26 5.04
C SER A 168 -15.66 -16.35 6.12
N GLU A 169 -16.50 -15.83 7.02
CA GLU A 169 -16.06 -14.97 8.12
C GLU A 169 -15.13 -15.72 9.08
N PHE A 170 -15.43 -16.98 9.42
CA PHE A 170 -14.52 -17.80 10.24
C PHE A 170 -13.15 -18.03 9.57
N ARG A 171 -13.12 -18.23 8.23
CA ARG A 171 -11.86 -18.33 7.47
C ARG A 171 -11.07 -17.01 7.52
N LEU A 172 -11.75 -15.87 7.33
CA LEU A 172 -11.13 -14.53 7.42
C LEU A 172 -10.58 -14.26 8.83
N ARG A 173 -11.36 -14.52 9.88
CA ARG A 173 -10.92 -14.42 11.29
C ARG A 173 -9.67 -15.26 11.55
N LYS A 174 -9.67 -16.53 11.12
CA LYS A 174 -8.49 -17.42 11.23
C LYS A 174 -7.28 -16.85 10.49
N LYS A 175 -7.46 -16.29 9.29
CA LYS A 175 -6.41 -15.67 8.48
C LYS A 175 -5.83 -14.42 9.17
N VAL A 176 -6.66 -13.58 9.77
CA VAL A 176 -6.24 -12.42 10.58
C VAL A 176 -5.44 -12.83 11.82
N LEU A 177 -5.82 -13.93 12.50
CA LEU A 177 -5.07 -14.45 13.65
C LEU A 177 -3.73 -15.10 13.26
N ILE A 178 -3.62 -15.65 12.04
CA ILE A 178 -2.36 -16.18 11.51
C ILE A 178 -1.43 -15.06 11.04
N SER A 179 -1.96 -13.99 10.44
CA SER A 179 -1.14 -12.85 9.99
C SER A 179 -0.61 -12.02 11.17
N ASN A 180 -1.38 -11.90 12.26
CA ASN A 180 -1.01 -11.13 13.45
C ASN A 180 -0.78 -12.07 14.65
N ALA A 181 0.46 -12.53 14.82
CA ALA A 181 0.83 -13.48 15.89
C ALA A 181 0.41 -13.02 17.30
N ASP A 182 0.59 -11.73 17.63
CA ASP A 182 0.22 -11.15 18.93
C ASP A 182 -1.30 -11.13 19.17
N LEU A 183 -2.09 -10.97 18.10
CA LEU A 183 -3.55 -11.08 18.18
C LEU A 183 -3.98 -12.55 18.33
N GLY A 184 -3.24 -13.47 17.70
CA GLY A 184 -3.39 -14.92 17.88
C GLY A 184 -3.10 -15.38 19.31
N THR A 185 -2.04 -14.85 19.96
CA THR A 185 -1.76 -15.13 21.37
C THR A 185 -2.83 -14.53 22.28
N LEU A 186 -3.26 -13.28 22.05
CA LEU A 186 -4.36 -12.66 22.81
C LEU A 186 -5.67 -13.45 22.70
N HIS A 187 -6.01 -13.93 21.50
CA HIS A 187 -7.20 -14.75 21.26
C HIS A 187 -7.13 -16.07 22.05
N ARG A 188 -5.98 -16.76 22.02
CA ARG A 188 -5.77 -17.97 22.82
C ARG A 188 -5.89 -17.67 24.32
N ASP A 189 -5.26 -16.61 24.79
CA ASP A 189 -5.13 -16.34 26.22
C ASP A 189 -6.43 -15.76 26.85
N LEU A 190 -7.33 -15.17 26.06
CA LEU A 190 -8.61 -14.61 26.53
C LEU A 190 -9.87 -15.41 26.12
N VAL A 191 -9.90 -15.96 24.90
CA VAL A 191 -11.09 -16.65 24.37
C VAL A 191 -11.07 -18.14 24.71
N MET A 192 -9.93 -18.82 24.51
CA MET A 192 -9.81 -20.24 24.90
C MET A 192 -9.85 -20.45 26.42
N THR A 193 -9.50 -19.42 27.20
CA THR A 193 -9.64 -19.44 28.67
C THR A 193 -11.03 -19.03 29.16
N GLY A 194 -11.97 -18.70 28.26
CA GLY A 194 -13.35 -18.38 28.58
C GLY A 194 -13.58 -17.03 29.28
N GLN A 195 -12.57 -16.16 29.38
CA GLN A 195 -12.72 -14.83 29.99
C GLN A 195 -13.59 -13.91 29.12
N ILE A 196 -13.41 -13.99 27.79
CA ILE A 196 -14.15 -13.21 26.78
C ILE A 196 -14.70 -14.17 25.72
N THR A 197 -15.90 -13.93 25.21
CA THR A 197 -16.46 -14.72 24.09
C THR A 197 -15.85 -14.32 22.75
N GLU A 198 -15.85 -15.21 21.76
CA GLU A 198 -15.35 -14.86 20.41
C GLU A 198 -16.11 -13.66 19.80
N ALA A 199 -17.41 -13.56 20.09
CA ALA A 199 -18.26 -12.43 19.70
C ALA A 199 -17.76 -11.10 20.28
N GLU A 200 -17.44 -11.07 21.56
CA GLU A 200 -16.91 -9.88 22.24
C GLU A 200 -15.47 -9.56 21.77
N PHE A 201 -14.64 -10.56 21.49
CA PHE A 201 -13.25 -10.37 21.04
C PHE A 201 -13.17 -9.62 19.70
N TRP A 202 -14.04 -9.96 18.74
CA TRP A 202 -14.11 -9.29 17.44
C TRP A 202 -14.88 -7.96 17.46
N ASP A 203 -15.58 -7.63 18.56
CA ASP A 203 -16.33 -6.38 18.68
C ASP A 203 -15.39 -5.16 18.63
N GLY A 204 -15.66 -4.25 17.68
CA GLY A 204 -14.80 -3.12 17.30
C GLY A 204 -13.45 -3.50 16.66
N ARG A 205 -13.25 -4.78 16.31
CA ARG A 205 -12.14 -5.27 15.45
C ARG A 205 -12.62 -5.68 14.05
N GLU A 206 -13.89 -5.45 13.73
CA GLU A 206 -14.49 -5.77 12.43
C GLU A 206 -13.72 -5.15 11.25
N HIS A 207 -13.10 -3.98 11.44
CA HIS A 207 -12.23 -3.35 10.45
C HIS A 207 -11.05 -4.24 10.02
N LEU A 208 -10.51 -5.11 10.88
CA LEU A 208 -9.46 -6.07 10.52
C LEU A 208 -9.99 -7.18 9.61
N ILE A 209 -11.23 -7.63 9.86
CA ILE A 209 -11.91 -8.64 9.05
C ILE A 209 -12.29 -8.04 7.69
N LEU A 210 -12.81 -6.80 7.67
CA LEU A 210 -13.12 -6.05 6.46
C LEU A 210 -11.86 -5.76 5.62
N ALA A 211 -10.77 -5.32 6.25
CA ALA A 211 -9.49 -5.11 5.57
C ALA A 211 -8.97 -6.43 4.97
N GLN A 212 -8.99 -7.52 5.72
CA GLN A 212 -8.58 -8.84 5.22
C GLN A 212 -9.47 -9.34 4.08
N SER A 213 -10.78 -9.07 4.15
CA SER A 213 -11.74 -9.37 3.09
C SER A 213 -11.44 -8.56 1.83
N ALA A 214 -11.20 -7.25 1.97
CA ALA A 214 -10.83 -6.37 0.86
C ALA A 214 -9.51 -6.82 0.19
N THR A 215 -8.49 -7.18 0.99
CA THR A 215 -7.22 -7.75 0.47
C THR A 215 -7.43 -9.07 -0.26
N GLU A 216 -8.37 -9.91 0.16
CA GLU A 216 -8.68 -11.19 -0.50
C GLU A 216 -9.58 -11.02 -1.74
N SER A 217 -10.42 -9.99 -1.77
CA SER A 217 -11.19 -9.58 -2.95
C SER A 217 -10.35 -8.81 -3.98
N GLN A 218 -9.17 -8.29 -3.61
CA GLN A 218 -8.29 -7.55 -4.50
C GLN A 218 -7.64 -8.46 -5.54
N LYS A 219 -8.17 -8.45 -6.77
CA LYS A 219 -7.56 -9.11 -7.92
C LYS A 219 -6.42 -8.26 -8.48
N LYS A 220 -5.37 -8.91 -8.99
CA LYS A 220 -4.32 -8.24 -9.77
C LYS A 220 -4.93 -7.71 -11.07
N GLY A 221 -4.63 -6.47 -11.44
CA GLY A 221 -5.05 -5.90 -12.72
C GLY A 221 -4.46 -6.68 -13.90
N LYS A 222 -5.23 -6.79 -15.00
CA LYS A 222 -4.74 -7.44 -16.23
C LYS A 222 -3.56 -6.64 -16.82
N PRO A 223 -2.52 -7.29 -17.34
CA PRO A 223 -1.43 -6.58 -18.02
C PRO A 223 -1.93 -5.96 -19.32
N GLY A 224 -1.57 -4.71 -19.59
CA GLY A 224 -1.85 -4.04 -20.87
C GLY A 224 -0.91 -4.44 -22.01
N GLN A 225 -0.16 -5.54 -21.85
CA GLN A 225 0.69 -6.09 -22.90
C GLN A 225 -0.09 -7.19 -23.63
N LEU A 226 -0.37 -6.95 -24.92
CA LEU A 226 -0.97 -7.96 -25.79
C LEU A 226 -0.11 -9.24 -25.83
N VAL A 227 -0.78 -10.39 -25.77
CA VAL A 227 -0.18 -11.72 -25.57
C VAL A 227 0.57 -12.19 -26.83
N ASP A 228 1.82 -11.77 -26.98
CA ASP A 228 2.79 -12.25 -27.99
C ASP A 228 3.87 -13.11 -27.29
N PRO A 229 3.66 -14.44 -27.11
CA PRO A 229 4.68 -15.32 -26.57
C PRO A 229 5.84 -15.43 -27.57
N ARG A 230 6.89 -14.65 -27.30
CA ARG A 230 8.10 -14.66 -28.13
C ARG A 230 8.89 -15.94 -27.87
N PRO A 231 9.31 -16.66 -28.91
CA PRO A 231 10.10 -17.86 -28.71
C PRO A 231 11.48 -17.54 -28.15
N GLU A 232 11.91 -18.26 -27.10
CA GLU A 232 13.26 -18.14 -26.55
C GLU A 232 14.21 -19.05 -27.34
N ALA A 233 15.30 -18.48 -27.84
CA ALA A 233 16.38 -19.24 -28.46
C ALA A 233 17.27 -19.83 -27.35
N VAL A 234 17.25 -21.15 -27.21
CA VAL A 234 18.18 -21.87 -26.32
C VAL A 234 19.49 -22.16 -27.07
N GLU A 235 20.62 -22.15 -26.36
CA GLU A 235 21.92 -22.54 -26.91
C GLU A 235 21.82 -23.96 -27.51
N GLY A 236 21.90 -24.04 -28.85
CA GLY A 236 21.60 -25.25 -29.62
C GLY A 236 20.65 -25.02 -30.81
N GLY A 237 20.01 -23.85 -30.90
CA GLY A 237 19.15 -23.48 -32.05
C GLY A 237 17.73 -24.09 -32.00
N GLU A 238 17.43 -24.87 -30.98
CA GLU A 238 16.08 -25.35 -30.71
C GLU A 238 15.24 -24.22 -30.09
N ILE A 239 14.18 -23.84 -30.78
CA ILE A 239 13.27 -22.77 -30.37
C ILE A 239 12.29 -23.32 -29.32
N LYS A 240 12.33 -22.78 -28.10
CA LYS A 240 11.44 -23.22 -27.00
C LYS A 240 10.53 -22.08 -26.53
N ILE A 241 9.24 -22.37 -26.42
CA ILE A 241 8.24 -21.48 -25.84
C ILE A 241 7.90 -22.01 -24.45
N ARG A 242 8.15 -21.20 -23.41
CA ARG A 242 7.81 -21.55 -22.02
C ARG A 242 6.32 -21.28 -21.78
N ILE A 243 5.54 -22.34 -21.70
CA ILE A 243 4.10 -22.26 -21.40
C ILE A 243 3.95 -22.21 -19.88
N THR A 244 3.52 -21.07 -19.32
CA THR A 244 3.14 -20.96 -17.91
C THR A 244 1.61 -21.04 -17.77
N PRO A 245 1.07 -21.49 -16.63
CA PRO A 245 -0.38 -21.49 -16.41
C PRO A 245 -1.01 -20.09 -16.53
N GLN A 246 -0.26 -19.05 -16.17
CA GLN A 246 -0.67 -17.66 -16.38
C GLN A 246 -0.79 -17.34 -17.88
N LEU A 247 0.22 -17.67 -18.68
CA LEU A 247 0.18 -17.46 -20.13
C LEU A 247 -1.00 -18.20 -20.79
N VAL A 248 -1.33 -19.41 -20.32
CA VAL A 248 -2.51 -20.15 -20.79
C VAL A 248 -3.81 -19.38 -20.49
N HIS A 249 -3.96 -18.87 -19.26
CA HIS A 249 -5.13 -18.07 -18.90
C HIS A 249 -5.20 -16.77 -19.70
N ASP A 250 -4.06 -16.08 -19.88
CA ASP A 250 -3.96 -14.85 -20.69
C ASP A 250 -4.32 -15.13 -22.17
N ILE A 251 -3.90 -16.27 -22.73
CA ILE A 251 -4.28 -16.71 -24.09
C ILE A 251 -5.79 -16.98 -24.20
N PHE A 252 -6.41 -17.60 -23.19
CA PHE A 252 -7.85 -17.86 -23.20
C PHE A 252 -8.70 -16.58 -23.04
N ASP A 253 -8.24 -15.64 -22.22
CA ASP A 253 -8.87 -14.33 -22.02
C ASP A 253 -8.76 -13.44 -23.27
N GLU A 254 -7.64 -13.51 -23.99
CA GLU A 254 -7.41 -12.76 -25.23
C GLU A 254 -8.08 -13.45 -26.44
N TYR A 255 -8.08 -14.78 -26.50
CA TYR A 255 -8.57 -15.55 -27.63
C TYR A 255 -9.57 -16.63 -27.18
N PRO A 256 -10.86 -16.28 -26.96
CA PRO A 256 -11.88 -17.24 -26.51
C PRO A 256 -12.13 -18.37 -27.53
N ILE A 257 -11.74 -18.18 -28.79
CA ILE A 257 -11.73 -19.23 -29.82
C ILE A 257 -10.74 -20.36 -29.44
N VAL A 258 -9.58 -20.02 -28.89
CA VAL A 258 -8.57 -21.00 -28.42
C VAL A 258 -9.07 -21.73 -27.18
N ALA A 259 -9.79 -21.05 -26.28
CA ALA A 259 -10.43 -21.69 -25.14
C ALA A 259 -11.49 -22.72 -25.56
N LYS A 260 -12.33 -22.40 -26.56
CA LYS A 260 -13.28 -23.37 -27.16
C LYS A 260 -12.54 -24.55 -27.79
N ALA A 261 -11.56 -24.29 -28.65
CA ALA A 261 -10.76 -25.32 -29.30
C ALA A 261 -10.04 -26.23 -28.27
N TYR A 262 -9.56 -25.68 -27.16
CA TYR A 262 -9.01 -26.45 -26.04
C TYR A 262 -10.07 -27.34 -25.40
N SER A 263 -11.24 -26.80 -25.04
CA SER A 263 -12.31 -27.56 -24.38
C SER A 263 -12.93 -28.67 -25.23
N GLU A 264 -12.91 -28.54 -26.57
CA GLU A 264 -13.44 -29.54 -27.49
C GLU A 264 -12.42 -30.66 -27.79
N ASN A 265 -11.12 -30.34 -27.81
CA ASN A 265 -10.06 -31.24 -28.28
C ASN A 265 -9.18 -31.83 -27.15
N VAL A 266 -9.09 -31.20 -26.00
CA VAL A 266 -8.30 -31.67 -24.84
C VAL A 266 -9.26 -32.08 -23.72
N PRO A 267 -9.19 -33.30 -23.17
CA PRO A 267 -8.20 -34.37 -23.44
C PRO A 267 -8.56 -35.32 -24.59
N ASN A 268 -9.71 -35.13 -25.27
CA ASN A 268 -10.37 -36.17 -26.05
C ASN A 268 -9.67 -36.56 -27.37
N THR A 269 -9.04 -35.60 -28.06
CA THR A 269 -8.40 -35.81 -29.38
C THR A 269 -6.90 -35.55 -29.35
N LEU A 270 -6.42 -34.71 -28.41
CA LEU A 270 -5.01 -34.37 -28.21
C LEU A 270 -4.69 -34.24 -26.71
N SER A 271 -3.44 -34.55 -26.33
CA SER A 271 -2.91 -34.15 -25.02
C SER A 271 -2.56 -32.66 -25.00
N GLU A 272 -2.54 -32.05 -23.81
CA GLU A 272 -2.22 -30.62 -23.64
C GLU A 272 -0.89 -30.22 -24.30
N GLU A 273 0.17 -31.01 -24.12
CA GLU A 273 1.45 -30.76 -24.78
C GLU A 273 1.37 -30.78 -26.31
N GLN A 274 0.61 -31.71 -26.87
CA GLN A 274 0.46 -31.85 -28.33
C GLN A 274 -0.41 -30.72 -28.89
N PHE A 275 -1.46 -30.32 -28.17
CA PHE A 275 -2.29 -29.17 -28.49
C PHE A 275 -1.45 -27.89 -28.59
N TRP A 276 -0.65 -27.56 -27.56
CA TRP A 276 0.17 -26.35 -27.59
C TRP A 276 1.29 -26.39 -28.63
N LYS A 277 1.96 -27.55 -28.82
CA LYS A 277 2.99 -27.73 -29.87
C LYS A 277 2.45 -27.49 -31.28
N ARG A 278 1.19 -27.89 -31.55
CA ARG A 278 0.50 -27.62 -32.83
C ARG A 278 -0.01 -26.19 -32.91
N TYR A 279 -0.63 -25.66 -31.85
CA TYR A 279 -1.13 -24.28 -31.80
C TYR A 279 -0.06 -23.27 -32.22
N PHE A 280 1.15 -23.33 -31.64
CA PHE A 280 2.25 -22.41 -31.99
C PHE A 280 2.81 -22.57 -33.42
N GLN A 281 2.48 -23.66 -34.13
CA GLN A 281 2.84 -23.89 -35.55
C GLN A 281 1.69 -23.57 -36.53
N SER A 282 0.46 -23.40 -36.02
CA SER A 282 -0.77 -23.26 -36.80
C SER A 282 -0.95 -21.89 -37.46
N LYS A 283 -1.85 -21.82 -38.44
CA LYS A 283 -2.37 -20.55 -38.99
C LYS A 283 -3.00 -19.66 -37.92
N LEU A 284 -3.74 -20.26 -36.97
CA LEU A 284 -4.46 -19.55 -35.91
C LEU A 284 -3.52 -18.69 -35.04
N PHE A 285 -2.39 -19.23 -34.59
CA PHE A 285 -1.42 -18.47 -33.81
C PHE A 285 -0.77 -17.32 -34.61
N ASN A 286 -0.49 -17.55 -35.90
CA ASN A 286 0.08 -16.51 -36.76
C ASN A 286 -0.92 -15.37 -37.05
N ALA A 287 -2.21 -15.69 -37.26
CA ALA A 287 -3.27 -14.70 -37.37
C ALA A 287 -3.43 -13.89 -36.06
N HIS A 288 -3.22 -14.52 -34.90
CA HIS A 288 -3.30 -13.86 -33.59
C HIS A 288 -2.04 -13.04 -33.23
N ARG A 289 -0.97 -13.13 -34.02
CA ARG A 289 0.30 -12.46 -33.68
C ARG A 289 0.24 -10.94 -33.87
N ALA A 290 0.74 -10.20 -32.90
CA ALA A 290 0.82 -8.73 -32.91
C ALA A 290 1.90 -8.15 -33.85
N SER A 291 2.07 -8.65 -35.08
CA SER A 291 3.09 -8.12 -36.01
C SER A 291 2.79 -8.31 -37.50
N ILE A 292 2.65 -7.19 -38.22
CA ILE A 292 2.48 -7.14 -39.68
C ILE A 292 3.71 -7.69 -40.43
N ARG A 293 4.91 -7.62 -39.82
CA ARG A 293 6.17 -8.11 -40.43
C ARG A 293 6.23 -9.64 -40.58
N SER A 294 5.24 -10.37 -40.08
CA SER A 294 5.17 -11.84 -40.13
C SER A 294 4.56 -12.40 -41.41
N SER A 295 4.06 -11.58 -42.34
CA SER A 295 3.65 -12.05 -43.68
C SER A 295 4.79 -12.76 -44.43
N ALA A 296 6.04 -12.34 -44.20
CA ALA A 296 7.23 -13.03 -44.72
C ALA A 296 7.47 -14.44 -44.13
N ALA A 297 6.75 -14.85 -43.09
CA ALA A 297 6.87 -16.16 -42.44
C ALA A 297 5.86 -17.20 -42.95
N GLN A 298 5.12 -16.91 -44.04
CA GLN A 298 4.18 -17.86 -44.68
C GLN A 298 4.81 -19.23 -45.03
N HIS A 299 6.15 -19.33 -45.14
CA HIS A 299 6.88 -20.57 -45.42
C HIS A 299 7.12 -21.48 -44.19
N VAL A 300 6.69 -21.09 -42.98
CA VAL A 300 6.84 -21.91 -41.74
C VAL A 300 5.50 -22.41 -41.21
N VAL A 301 4.39 -21.91 -41.76
CA VAL A 301 3.03 -22.25 -41.35
C VAL A 301 2.65 -23.63 -41.86
N LYS A 302 2.16 -24.50 -40.98
CA LYS A 302 1.58 -25.79 -41.37
C LYS A 302 0.06 -25.72 -41.35
N ASP A 303 -0.55 -26.35 -42.34
CA ASP A 303 -1.99 -26.58 -42.41
C ASP A 303 -2.35 -27.66 -41.39
N ASP A 304 -3.30 -27.36 -40.51
CA ASP A 304 -3.59 -28.16 -39.32
C ASP A 304 -5.12 -28.35 -39.23
N PRO A 305 -5.69 -29.47 -39.71
CA PRO A 305 -7.13 -29.63 -39.91
C PRO A 305 -8.02 -29.40 -38.67
N ILE A 306 -7.43 -29.47 -37.48
CA ILE A 306 -8.12 -29.20 -36.21
C ILE A 306 -8.22 -27.70 -35.96
N PHE A 307 -7.14 -26.93 -36.17
CA PHE A 307 -7.11 -25.49 -35.89
C PHE A 307 -7.69 -24.66 -37.03
N ASP A 308 -7.54 -25.11 -38.28
CA ASP A 308 -8.05 -24.41 -39.46
C ASP A 308 -9.60 -24.35 -39.48
N LYS A 309 -10.30 -25.27 -38.78
CA LYS A 309 -11.75 -25.22 -38.52
C LYS A 309 -12.18 -23.94 -37.76
N TYR A 310 -11.30 -23.40 -36.91
CA TYR A 310 -11.57 -22.23 -36.08
C TYR A 310 -10.95 -20.93 -36.65
N LEU A 311 -10.37 -20.99 -37.85
CA LEU A 311 -9.79 -19.83 -38.53
C LEU A 311 -10.90 -18.98 -39.15
N GLU A 312 -11.19 -17.83 -38.53
CA GLU A 312 -12.06 -16.82 -39.15
C GLU A 312 -11.32 -16.07 -40.28
N ARG A 313 -12.08 -15.57 -41.26
CA ARG A 313 -11.54 -14.66 -42.29
C ARG A 313 -11.07 -13.35 -41.64
N ASP A 314 -9.85 -12.92 -41.97
CA ASP A 314 -9.31 -11.66 -41.48
C ASP A 314 -10.23 -10.49 -41.79
N ASP A 315 -10.42 -9.62 -40.79
CA ASP A 315 -11.20 -8.40 -40.88
C ASP A 315 -10.34 -7.31 -41.54
N ASP A 316 -10.17 -7.41 -42.86
CA ASP A 316 -9.40 -6.51 -43.75
C ASP A 316 -10.30 -5.51 -44.53
N GLU A 317 -11.62 -5.58 -44.34
CA GLU A 317 -12.59 -4.70 -45.01
C GLU A 317 -12.59 -3.30 -44.39
N LEU A 318 -13.12 -2.30 -45.12
CA LEU A 318 -13.12 -0.92 -44.63
C LEU A 318 -13.98 -0.78 -43.37
N GLU A 319 -15.18 -1.37 -43.41
CA GLU A 319 -16.08 -1.47 -42.27
C GLU A 319 -15.69 -2.66 -41.37
N PRO A 320 -15.69 -2.52 -40.02
CA PRO A 320 -15.45 -3.64 -39.12
C PRO A 320 -16.56 -4.68 -39.19
N ARG A 321 -16.22 -5.98 -39.20
CA ARG A 321 -17.20 -7.09 -39.14
C ARG A 321 -18.08 -7.07 -37.88
N ARG A 322 -17.66 -6.35 -36.83
CA ARG A 322 -18.45 -6.05 -35.64
C ARG A 322 -18.50 -4.52 -35.47
N PRO A 323 -19.58 -3.84 -35.91
CA PRO A 323 -19.73 -2.41 -35.67
C PRO A 323 -19.84 -2.13 -34.17
N ARG A 324 -19.27 -1.00 -33.73
CA ARG A 324 -19.43 -0.51 -32.36
C ARG A 324 -20.74 0.24 -32.25
N ASN A 325 -21.59 -0.15 -31.31
CA ASN A 325 -22.87 0.53 -31.03
C ASN A 325 -22.67 1.77 -30.13
N GLU A 326 -21.59 2.52 -30.36
CA GLU A 326 -21.25 3.73 -29.63
C GLU A 326 -21.78 4.92 -30.43
N GLN A 327 -22.62 5.75 -29.80
CA GLN A 327 -23.03 7.02 -30.38
C GLN A 327 -21.84 7.98 -30.28
N VAL A 328 -21.25 8.31 -31.42
CA VAL A 328 -20.26 9.39 -31.53
C VAL A 328 -20.95 10.71 -31.17
N GLU A 329 -20.28 11.58 -30.43
CA GLU A 329 -20.79 12.92 -30.14
C GLU A 329 -20.86 13.74 -31.44
N ALA A 330 -21.93 14.50 -31.64
CA ALA A 330 -22.15 15.23 -32.89
C ALA A 330 -21.01 16.22 -33.24
N PHE A 331 -20.33 16.78 -32.23
CA PHE A 331 -19.17 17.66 -32.41
C PHE A 331 -17.88 16.93 -32.83
N VAL A 332 -17.85 15.60 -32.76
CA VAL A 332 -16.72 14.73 -33.11
C VAL A 332 -17.05 13.87 -34.35
N ASP A 333 -18.27 13.96 -34.89
CA ASP A 333 -18.70 13.18 -36.05
C ASP A 333 -18.10 13.71 -37.37
N LEU A 334 -16.95 13.15 -37.71
CA LEU A 334 -16.25 13.39 -38.96
C LEU A 334 -16.98 12.81 -40.19
N ALA A 335 -17.92 11.87 -40.02
CA ALA A 335 -18.69 11.31 -41.12
C ALA A 335 -19.79 12.30 -41.53
N ALA A 336 -20.54 12.85 -40.58
CA ALA A 336 -21.48 13.95 -40.82
C ALA A 336 -20.78 15.16 -41.48
N THR A 337 -19.62 15.56 -40.94
CA THR A 337 -18.81 16.66 -41.50
C THR A 337 -18.34 16.38 -42.95
N PHE A 338 -18.20 15.11 -43.35
CA PHE A 338 -17.76 14.75 -44.70
C PHE A 338 -18.89 14.83 -45.74
N GLU A 339 -20.16 14.72 -45.33
CA GLU A 339 -21.30 14.93 -46.25
C GLU A 339 -21.48 16.42 -46.60
N ASP A 340 -21.10 17.33 -45.69
CA ASP A 340 -21.20 18.79 -45.89
C ASP A 340 -20.12 19.39 -46.82
N HIS A 341 -19.10 18.63 -47.22
CA HIS A 341 -17.98 19.12 -48.04
C HIS A 341 -18.00 18.54 -49.46
N ASP A 342 -18.38 19.35 -50.43
CA ASP A 342 -18.31 19.02 -51.86
C ASP A 342 -16.90 18.57 -52.30
N GLU A 343 -16.84 17.74 -53.35
CA GLU A 343 -15.60 17.25 -53.96
C GLU A 343 -14.73 18.39 -54.52
N THR A 344 -13.90 18.96 -53.66
CA THR A 344 -12.80 19.83 -54.06
C THR A 344 -11.84 18.97 -54.89
N GLY A 345 -11.61 19.31 -56.17
CA GLY A 345 -11.00 18.43 -57.18
C GLY A 345 -9.56 17.94 -56.99
N ASN A 346 -9.01 18.02 -55.78
CA ASN A 346 -7.76 17.39 -55.36
C ASN A 346 -8.05 16.08 -54.61
N GLU A 347 -7.26 15.04 -54.86
CA GLU A 347 -7.40 13.80 -54.10
C GLU A 347 -6.98 13.99 -52.62
N LYS A 348 -7.72 13.37 -51.67
CA LYS A 348 -7.33 13.40 -50.23
C LYS A 348 -5.90 12.86 -50.05
N ASP A 349 -5.09 13.48 -49.19
CA ASP A 349 -3.71 13.02 -48.92
C ASP A 349 -3.65 11.53 -48.52
N VAL A 350 -2.49 10.91 -48.73
CA VAL A 350 -2.16 9.53 -48.34
C VAL A 350 -2.52 9.22 -46.88
N THR A 351 -2.36 10.19 -45.97
CA THR A 351 -2.71 10.04 -44.55
C THR A 351 -4.23 10.11 -44.29
N MET A 352 -4.98 10.77 -45.16
CA MET A 352 -6.43 11.03 -45.06
C MET A 352 -7.29 9.99 -45.80
N ARG A 353 -6.68 8.89 -46.27
CA ARG A 353 -7.34 7.76 -46.95
C ARG A 353 -7.53 6.59 -45.99
N ALA A 354 -8.76 6.41 -45.51
CA ALA A 354 -9.11 5.24 -44.70
C ALA A 354 -8.81 3.93 -45.44
N GLY A 355 -8.29 2.92 -44.72
CA GLY A 355 -8.05 1.58 -45.25
C GLY A 355 -6.94 1.42 -46.31
N ARG A 356 -6.11 2.44 -46.58
CA ARG A 356 -5.02 2.34 -47.59
C ARG A 356 -4.05 1.17 -47.33
N GLN A 357 -3.77 0.86 -46.07
CA GLN A 357 -3.01 -0.32 -45.66
C GLN A 357 -3.96 -1.39 -45.09
N LYS A 358 -4.68 -2.11 -45.95
CA LYS A 358 -5.69 -3.10 -45.52
C LYS A 358 -5.14 -4.12 -44.50
N ALA A 359 -3.96 -4.68 -44.76
CA ALA A 359 -3.28 -5.63 -43.87
C ALA A 359 -2.91 -5.09 -42.47
N ALA A 360 -3.07 -3.79 -42.19
CA ALA A 360 -2.95 -3.22 -40.85
C ALA A 360 -4.29 -3.19 -40.08
N LEU A 361 -5.43 -3.24 -40.78
CA LEU A 361 -6.76 -3.14 -40.18
C LEU A 361 -7.07 -4.26 -39.17
N PRO A 362 -6.76 -5.56 -39.44
CA PRO A 362 -6.97 -6.61 -38.45
C PRO A 362 -6.16 -6.39 -37.17
N LEU A 363 -4.95 -5.83 -37.28
CA LEU A 363 -4.09 -5.54 -36.13
C LEU A 363 -4.61 -4.35 -35.32
N ILE A 364 -5.04 -3.28 -35.99
CA ILE A 364 -5.68 -2.12 -35.33
C ILE A 364 -6.97 -2.56 -34.61
N ARG A 365 -7.79 -3.39 -35.25
CA ARG A 365 -9.01 -3.96 -34.66
C ARG A 365 -8.71 -4.82 -33.42
N LYS A 366 -7.66 -5.66 -33.46
CA LYS A 366 -7.19 -6.44 -32.30
C LYS A 366 -6.70 -5.54 -31.15
N PHE A 367 -5.93 -4.49 -31.44
CA PHE A 367 -5.53 -3.52 -30.41
C PHE A 367 -6.74 -2.80 -29.78
N ASN A 368 -7.73 -2.42 -30.59
CA ASN A 368 -8.96 -1.79 -30.12
C ASN A 368 -9.80 -2.73 -29.24
N GLU A 369 -9.94 -4.01 -29.61
CA GLU A 369 -10.64 -5.03 -28.82
C GLU A 369 -9.90 -5.35 -27.51
N HIS A 370 -8.57 -5.49 -27.55
CA HIS A 370 -7.74 -5.68 -26.35
C HIS A 370 -7.87 -4.50 -25.37
N SER A 371 -7.79 -3.27 -25.88
CA SER A 371 -7.90 -2.04 -25.09
C SER A 371 -9.29 -1.90 -24.46
N GLU A 372 -10.33 -2.24 -25.21
CA GLU A 372 -11.72 -2.30 -24.73
C GLU A 372 -11.90 -3.34 -23.63
N ARG A 373 -11.36 -4.56 -23.80
CA ARG A 373 -11.39 -5.61 -22.75
C ARG A 373 -10.61 -5.23 -21.50
N LEU A 374 -9.46 -4.56 -21.64
CA LEU A 374 -8.67 -4.05 -20.52
C LEU A 374 -9.44 -2.99 -19.73
N LEU A 375 -10.03 -2.01 -20.43
CA LEU A 375 -10.87 -0.96 -19.85
C LEU A 375 -12.15 -1.54 -19.20
N ASN A 376 -12.81 -2.49 -19.86
CA ASN A 376 -13.92 -3.25 -19.30
C ASN A 376 -13.53 -4.01 -18.02
N SER A 377 -12.32 -4.57 -17.97
CA SER A 377 -11.80 -5.26 -16.78
C SER A 377 -11.44 -4.30 -15.63
N ALA A 378 -11.09 -3.05 -15.92
CA ALA A 378 -10.80 -2.02 -14.93
C ALA A 378 -12.07 -1.36 -14.37
N LEU A 379 -13.07 -1.10 -15.23
CA LEU A 379 -14.37 -0.53 -14.87
C LEU A 379 -15.36 -1.57 -14.31
N GLY A 380 -15.04 -2.86 -14.42
CA GLY A 380 -15.87 -3.97 -13.95
C GLY A 380 -17.16 -4.18 -14.76
N GLU A 381 -18.00 -5.10 -14.27
CA GLU A 381 -19.27 -5.52 -14.90
C GLU A 381 -20.40 -4.47 -14.81
N ILE A 382 -20.08 -3.18 -14.67
CA ILE A 382 -21.06 -2.11 -14.80
C ILE A 382 -21.55 -2.13 -16.26
N PRO A 383 -22.85 -2.34 -16.54
CA PRO A 383 -23.38 -2.32 -17.90
C PRO A 383 -23.08 -0.97 -18.58
N PRO A 384 -22.80 -0.92 -19.90
CA PRO A 384 -22.43 0.33 -20.57
C PRO A 384 -23.48 1.44 -20.39
N ALA A 385 -24.78 1.09 -20.38
CA ALA A 385 -25.88 2.01 -20.09
C ALA A 385 -25.89 2.58 -18.65
N LYS A 386 -25.22 1.92 -17.69
CA LYS A 386 -24.97 2.47 -16.34
C LYS A 386 -23.64 3.22 -16.24
N ARG A 387 -22.66 2.93 -17.12
CA ARG A 387 -21.41 3.71 -17.20
C ARG A 387 -21.67 5.13 -17.72
N ARG A 388 -22.48 5.29 -18.77
CA ARG A 388 -22.93 6.61 -19.25
C ARG A 388 -23.71 7.43 -18.20
N ARG A 389 -24.32 6.76 -17.20
CA ARG A 389 -25.00 7.41 -16.05
C ARG A 389 -24.09 7.70 -14.84
N LEU A 390 -22.83 7.26 -14.89
CA LEU A 390 -21.79 7.59 -13.90
C LEU A 390 -20.80 8.63 -14.44
N ASP A 391 -20.78 8.80 -15.75
CA ASP A 391 -20.22 9.97 -16.42
C ASP A 391 -21.17 11.16 -16.20
N PRO A 392 -20.74 12.29 -15.60
CA PRO A 392 -21.59 13.47 -15.40
C PRO A 392 -22.07 14.12 -16.70
N GLY A 393 -21.45 13.79 -17.84
CA GLY A 393 -21.65 14.41 -19.15
C GLY A 393 -23.02 14.25 -19.84
N GLU A 394 -24.05 13.66 -19.20
CA GLU A 394 -25.42 13.74 -19.74
C GLU A 394 -26.04 15.14 -19.57
N ASP A 395 -25.59 15.93 -18.59
CA ASP A 395 -25.83 17.37 -18.60
C ASP A 395 -24.78 18.04 -19.49
N SER A 396 -25.18 18.44 -20.70
CA SER A 396 -24.33 19.18 -21.66
C SER A 396 -23.75 20.47 -21.04
N TYR A 397 -24.38 21.01 -20.00
CA TYR A 397 -23.86 22.12 -19.19
C TYR A 397 -22.56 21.79 -18.45
N SER A 398 -22.32 20.54 -18.03
CA SER A 398 -21.08 20.13 -17.37
C SER A 398 -19.86 20.18 -18.29
N GLN A 399 -20.05 20.05 -19.61
CA GLN A 399 -18.99 20.25 -20.63
C GLN A 399 -18.70 21.74 -20.89
N ILE A 400 -19.64 22.62 -20.53
CA ILE A 400 -19.56 24.08 -20.68
C ILE A 400 -19.07 24.73 -19.36
N ASP A 401 -19.09 23.97 -18.27
CA ASP A 401 -18.68 24.41 -16.95
C ASP A 401 -17.16 24.61 -16.88
N ILE A 402 -16.73 25.74 -16.31
CA ILE A 402 -15.32 26.15 -16.26
C ILE A 402 -15.02 26.50 -14.81
N ASP A 403 -14.24 25.64 -14.14
CA ASP A 403 -13.86 25.82 -12.74
C ASP A 403 -13.23 27.19 -12.43
N ASP A 404 -12.49 27.77 -13.38
CA ASP A 404 -11.88 29.11 -13.25
C ASP A 404 -12.90 30.27 -13.25
N LEU A 405 -14.14 30.03 -13.71
CA LEU A 405 -15.25 30.99 -13.69
C LEU A 405 -16.17 30.83 -12.47
N HIS A 406 -15.99 29.76 -11.67
CA HIS A 406 -16.65 29.63 -10.39
C HIS A 406 -16.07 30.62 -9.39
N ASP A 407 -16.93 31.46 -8.80
CA ASP A 407 -16.54 32.32 -7.69
C ASP A 407 -16.28 31.46 -6.43
N PRO A 408 -15.02 31.33 -5.96
CA PRO A 408 -14.72 30.51 -4.80
C PRO A 408 -15.32 31.09 -3.51
N GLU A 409 -15.57 32.41 -3.45
CA GLU A 409 -16.19 33.08 -2.30
C GLU A 409 -17.71 32.87 -2.25
N ALA A 410 -18.34 32.49 -3.36
CA ALA A 410 -19.76 32.11 -3.40
C ALA A 410 -20.05 30.80 -2.65
N SER A 411 -19.00 30.04 -2.27
CA SER A 411 -19.11 28.98 -1.26
C SER A 411 -19.31 29.58 0.14
N SER A 412 -20.52 30.12 0.37
CA SER A 412 -20.98 30.57 1.68
C SER A 412 -21.01 29.39 2.67
N GLY A 413 -19.86 29.13 3.29
CA GLY A 413 -19.71 28.13 4.33
C GLY A 413 -20.67 28.41 5.48
N ILE A 414 -20.97 27.38 6.28
CA ILE A 414 -21.90 27.50 7.40
C ILE A 414 -21.37 28.56 8.38
N ILE A 415 -21.97 29.75 8.37
CA ILE A 415 -21.57 30.88 9.22
C ILE A 415 -21.87 30.51 10.68
N LEU A 416 -20.84 30.10 11.42
CA LEU A 416 -20.96 29.76 12.83
C LEU A 416 -21.02 31.03 13.68
N GLU A 417 -22.22 31.59 13.82
CA GLU A 417 -22.45 32.69 14.74
C GLU A 417 -22.34 32.23 16.20
N MET A 418 -21.15 32.41 16.78
CA MET A 418 -20.91 32.15 18.20
C MET A 418 -21.74 33.10 19.09
N GLN A 419 -22.86 32.59 19.62
CA GLN A 419 -23.76 33.33 20.51
C GLN A 419 -23.05 33.90 21.76
N ASP A 420 -22.03 33.21 22.28
CA ASP A 420 -21.44 33.49 23.59
C ASP A 420 -19.90 33.55 23.53
N ARG A 421 -19.38 34.53 22.78
CA ARG A 421 -17.92 34.69 22.53
C ARG A 421 -17.12 34.89 23.82
N GLN A 422 -17.67 35.59 24.81
CA GLN A 422 -16.98 35.89 26.07
C GLN A 422 -16.62 34.59 26.82
N ARG A 423 -17.58 33.67 26.92
CA ARG A 423 -17.43 32.38 27.59
C ARG A 423 -16.37 31.47 26.96
N TYR A 424 -16.15 31.57 25.65
CA TYR A 424 -15.07 30.87 24.94
C TYR A 424 -13.68 31.36 25.40
N PHE A 425 -13.49 32.67 25.53
CA PHE A 425 -12.22 33.24 25.99
C PHE A 425 -12.00 33.01 27.50
N GLU A 426 -13.04 33.14 28.32
CA GLU A 426 -13.01 32.85 29.76
C GLU A 426 -12.71 31.37 30.06
N GLY A 427 -13.33 30.44 29.32
CA GLY A 427 -13.06 29.01 29.46
C GLY A 427 -11.61 28.62 29.17
N ARG A 428 -10.93 29.36 28.28
CA ARG A 428 -9.50 29.17 27.99
C ARG A 428 -8.60 29.79 29.05
N MET A 429 -8.97 30.95 29.61
CA MET A 429 -8.22 31.59 30.70
C MET A 429 -8.31 30.81 32.02
N THR A 430 -9.50 30.29 32.39
CA THR A 430 -9.69 29.55 33.65
C THR A 430 -8.80 28.32 33.77
N ASN A 431 -8.44 27.66 32.66
CA ASN A 431 -7.53 26.52 32.67
C ASN A 431 -6.05 26.92 32.89
N SER A 432 -5.64 28.14 32.58
CA SER A 432 -4.33 28.70 32.95
C SER A 432 -4.34 29.32 34.35
N MET A 433 -5.51 29.73 34.85
CA MET A 433 -5.63 30.52 36.08
C MET A 433 -5.88 29.69 37.36
N ARG A 434 -6.03 28.37 37.24
CA ARG A 434 -6.14 27.47 38.42
C ARG A 434 -4.89 27.44 39.32
N ASP A 435 -3.75 27.93 38.83
CA ASP A 435 -2.51 28.07 39.61
C ASP A 435 -2.08 29.55 39.78
N SER A 436 -2.98 30.49 39.51
CA SER A 436 -2.68 31.92 39.71
C SER A 436 -3.91 32.75 40.06
N SER A 437 -4.13 32.92 41.36
CA SER A 437 -4.95 34.01 41.91
C SER A 437 -4.23 35.36 41.76
N GLN A 438 -3.95 35.78 40.53
CA GLN A 438 -3.44 37.13 40.28
C GLN A 438 -4.59 38.15 40.39
N PRO A 439 -4.37 39.30 41.06
CA PRO A 439 -5.32 40.40 41.03
C PRO A 439 -5.46 40.92 39.59
N LYS A 440 -6.59 41.57 39.28
CA LYS A 440 -6.76 42.29 38.02
C LYS A 440 -5.74 43.44 37.95
N PHE A 441 -4.60 43.20 37.34
CA PHE A 441 -3.61 44.25 37.09
C PHE A 441 -4.15 45.21 36.03
N ASP A 442 -4.21 46.49 36.37
CA ASP A 442 -4.60 47.54 35.43
C ASP A 442 -3.52 47.67 34.34
N SER A 443 -3.91 47.49 33.08
CA SER A 443 -3.02 47.59 31.94
C SER A 443 -2.40 48.98 31.82
N ALA A 444 -3.09 50.04 32.26
CA ALA A 444 -2.56 51.39 32.30
C ALA A 444 -1.46 51.55 33.37
N MET A 445 -1.62 50.87 34.52
CA MET A 445 -0.59 50.83 35.57
C MET A 445 0.64 50.05 35.11
N LEU A 446 0.45 48.85 34.52
CA LEU A 446 1.54 48.05 33.96
C LEU A 446 2.28 48.77 32.82
N LEU A 447 1.57 49.45 31.92
CA LEU A 447 2.19 50.26 30.86
C LEU A 447 2.97 51.45 31.43
N ARG A 448 2.46 52.10 32.48
CA ARG A 448 3.15 53.20 33.17
C ARG A 448 4.40 52.72 33.90
N GLU A 449 4.31 51.59 34.60
CA GLU A 449 5.42 50.96 35.32
C GLU A 449 6.49 50.51 34.32
N ALA A 450 6.11 49.76 33.28
CA ALA A 450 7.00 49.36 32.19
C ALA A 450 7.68 50.58 31.53
N LYS A 451 6.93 51.66 31.25
CA LYS A 451 7.49 52.90 30.69
C LYS A 451 8.48 53.58 31.66
N SER A 452 8.23 53.55 32.98
CA SER A 452 9.17 54.08 33.97
C SER A 452 10.43 53.22 34.14
N SER A 453 10.28 51.89 34.08
CA SER A 453 11.39 50.94 34.12
C SER A 453 12.26 51.03 32.86
N LEU A 454 11.64 51.26 31.69
CA LEU A 454 12.34 51.47 30.43
C LEU A 454 13.01 52.85 30.34
N ALA A 455 12.47 53.87 30.99
CA ALA A 455 13.07 55.22 31.03
C ALA A 455 14.43 55.24 31.75
N ASN A 456 14.64 54.34 32.72
CA ASN A 456 15.91 54.16 33.43
C ASN A 456 16.72 52.96 32.91
N TRP A 457 16.36 52.38 31.76
CA TRP A 457 17.08 51.25 31.17
C TRP A 457 18.38 51.72 30.52
N ASP A 458 19.44 51.78 31.32
CA ASP A 458 20.79 52.07 30.84
C ASP A 458 21.33 50.86 30.04
N THR A 459 21.81 51.08 28.82
CA THR A 459 22.13 50.03 27.84
C THR A 459 23.47 49.34 28.08
N ARG A 460 23.87 49.19 29.35
CA ARG A 460 25.16 48.62 29.78
C ARG A 460 25.20 47.09 29.75
N LEU A 461 24.88 46.51 28.59
CA LEU A 461 25.12 45.08 28.32
C LEU A 461 26.59 44.69 28.54
N THR A 462 27.52 45.64 28.40
CA THR A 462 28.95 45.50 28.73
C THR A 462 29.25 45.34 30.23
N GLN A 463 28.31 45.68 31.12
CA GLN A 463 28.41 45.50 32.57
C GLN A 463 27.63 44.27 33.08
N LEU A 464 26.96 43.53 32.19
CA LEU A 464 26.23 42.30 32.51
C LEU A 464 27.21 41.16 32.88
N LYS A 465 27.65 41.14 34.14
CA LYS A 465 28.37 40.00 34.71
C LYS A 465 27.38 38.92 35.09
N ILE A 466 27.27 37.88 34.27
CA ILE A 466 26.55 36.65 34.64
C ILE A 466 27.24 36.08 35.87
N GLU A 467 26.53 36.03 37.00
CA GLU A 467 27.10 35.47 38.22
C GLU A 467 27.40 33.98 38.04
N ARG A 468 28.60 33.58 38.46
CA ARG A 468 29.10 32.23 38.27
C ARG A 468 28.23 31.17 38.96
N LYS A 469 27.70 31.45 40.16
CA LYS A 469 26.86 30.49 40.91
C LYS A 469 25.57 30.08 40.16
N PRO A 470 24.68 31.00 39.74
CA PRO A 470 23.49 30.63 38.98
C PRO A 470 23.83 30.07 37.58
N GLY A 471 24.90 30.55 36.93
CA GLY A 471 25.38 29.98 35.67
C GLY A 471 25.84 28.53 35.79
N ASP A 472 26.71 28.24 36.76
CA ASP A 472 27.21 26.89 37.05
C ASP A 472 26.05 25.98 37.53
N ALA A 473 25.07 26.49 38.29
CA ALA A 473 23.88 25.74 38.70
C ALA A 473 22.95 25.39 37.52
N ALA A 474 22.74 26.32 36.58
CA ALA A 474 21.97 26.05 35.36
C ALA A 474 22.69 25.03 34.46
N LEU A 475 24.02 25.15 34.32
CA LEU A 475 24.84 24.18 33.60
C LEU A 475 24.72 22.79 34.25
N LEU A 476 24.85 22.68 35.57
CA LEU A 476 24.72 21.43 36.32
C LEU A 476 23.33 20.80 36.11
N ALA A 477 22.25 21.57 36.21
CA ALA A 477 20.89 21.09 35.97
C ALA A 477 20.70 20.56 34.53
N MET A 478 21.24 21.27 33.53
CA MET A 478 21.22 20.81 32.13
C MET A 478 22.04 19.54 31.93
N THR A 479 23.28 19.49 32.45
CA THR A 479 24.15 18.31 32.32
C THR A 479 23.59 17.09 33.06
N GLN A 480 22.92 17.28 34.20
CA GLN A 480 22.31 16.19 34.95
C GLN A 480 21.08 15.63 34.22
N ASN A 481 20.30 16.45 33.50
CA ASN A 481 19.24 15.97 32.62
C ASN A 481 19.80 15.10 31.47
N VAL A 482 20.90 15.56 30.85
CA VAL A 482 21.60 14.81 29.78
C VAL A 482 22.20 13.50 30.31
N ALA A 483 22.84 13.52 31.47
CA ALA A 483 23.39 12.33 32.12
C ALA A 483 22.31 11.29 32.42
N ASN A 484 21.17 11.71 32.99
CA ASN A 484 20.04 10.81 33.26
C ASN A 484 19.48 10.19 31.97
N ARG A 485 19.40 10.94 30.86
CA ARG A 485 18.98 10.40 29.55
C ARG A 485 19.99 9.43 28.96
N LEU A 486 21.28 9.65 29.18
CA LEU A 486 22.35 8.76 28.72
C LEU A 486 22.33 7.43 29.49
N ASP A 487 22.24 7.49 30.83
CA ASP A 487 22.16 6.33 31.72
C ASP A 487 21.00 5.39 31.34
N VAL A 488 19.80 5.95 31.13
CA VAL A 488 18.62 5.20 30.67
C VAL A 488 18.84 4.54 29.31
N LYS A 489 19.62 5.14 28.39
CA LYS A 489 19.95 4.54 27.09
C LYS A 489 21.07 3.50 27.17
N SER A 490 22.01 3.61 28.12
CA SER A 490 23.11 2.65 28.29
C SER A 490 22.71 1.38 29.03
N LYS A 491 21.66 1.43 29.85
CA LYS A 491 21.15 0.27 30.59
C LYS A 491 20.47 -0.72 29.63
N LYS A 492 20.96 -1.97 29.63
CA LYS A 492 20.31 -3.07 28.91
C LYS A 492 19.04 -3.52 29.65
N ASN A 493 18.10 -4.13 28.91
CA ASN A 493 16.93 -4.77 29.51
C ASN A 493 17.34 -6.14 30.05
N GLU A 494 17.38 -6.25 31.38
CA GLU A 494 17.80 -7.47 32.12
C GLU A 494 16.60 -8.33 32.55
N ILE A 495 15.41 -8.07 31.98
CA ILE A 495 14.20 -8.84 32.26
C ILE A 495 14.25 -10.13 31.42
N PRO A 496 14.19 -11.33 32.02
CA PRO A 496 14.17 -12.59 31.28
C PRO A 496 12.96 -12.67 30.35
N ASP A 497 13.15 -13.21 29.14
CA ASP A 497 12.11 -13.30 28.09
C ASP A 497 10.81 -13.97 28.57
N GLY A 498 10.91 -14.96 29.46
CA GLY A 498 9.76 -15.64 30.06
C GLY A 498 8.91 -14.70 30.92
N LEU A 499 9.54 -13.93 31.81
CA LEU A 499 8.86 -12.93 32.64
C LEU A 499 8.33 -11.77 31.79
N PHE A 500 9.12 -11.30 30.82
CA PHE A 500 8.70 -10.24 29.91
C PHE A 500 7.43 -10.63 29.15
N ARG A 501 7.34 -11.86 28.61
CA ARG A 501 6.13 -12.39 27.97
C ARG A 501 4.93 -12.41 28.93
N GLN A 502 5.13 -12.82 30.19
CA GLN A 502 4.06 -12.80 31.20
C GLN A 502 3.56 -11.38 31.50
N MET A 503 4.47 -10.40 31.60
CA MET A 503 4.11 -8.98 31.72
C MET A 503 3.30 -8.52 30.50
N THR A 504 3.75 -8.84 29.29
CA THR A 504 3.05 -8.48 28.04
C THR A 504 1.65 -9.09 28.01
N THR A 505 1.49 -10.39 28.30
CA THR A 505 0.16 -11.04 28.38
C THR A 505 -0.72 -10.38 29.45
N CYS A 506 -0.18 -10.02 30.62
CA CYS A 506 -0.96 -9.33 31.65
C CYS A 506 -1.40 -7.92 31.20
N GLN A 507 -0.51 -7.17 30.55
CA GLN A 507 -0.80 -5.84 30.00
C GLN A 507 -1.83 -5.90 28.86
N THR A 508 -1.68 -6.81 27.89
CA THR A 508 -2.61 -6.93 26.75
C THR A 508 -3.98 -7.42 27.19
N ALA A 509 -4.05 -8.35 28.17
CA ALA A 509 -5.30 -8.76 28.79
C ALA A 509 -5.98 -7.60 29.53
N ALA A 510 -5.24 -6.87 30.37
CA ALA A 510 -5.79 -5.71 31.10
C ALA A 510 -6.29 -4.61 30.15
N ASN A 511 -5.53 -4.30 29.10
CA ASN A 511 -5.93 -3.35 28.07
C ASN A 511 -7.18 -3.81 27.32
N GLU A 512 -7.36 -5.11 27.06
CA GLU A 512 -8.59 -5.62 26.44
C GLU A 512 -9.79 -5.51 27.38
N PHE A 513 -9.65 -5.85 28.67
CA PHE A 513 -10.75 -5.65 29.63
C PHE A 513 -11.12 -4.16 29.76
N LEU A 514 -10.14 -3.26 29.78
CA LEU A 514 -10.36 -1.81 29.79
C LEU A 514 -11.07 -1.35 28.51
N ARG A 515 -10.62 -1.79 27.33
CA ARG A 515 -11.26 -1.50 26.05
C ARG A 515 -12.72 -1.94 26.04
N GLN A 516 -13.00 -3.18 26.42
CA GLN A 516 -14.35 -3.74 26.48
C GLN A 516 -15.23 -3.05 27.53
N PHE A 517 -14.65 -2.66 28.66
CA PHE A 517 -15.33 -1.86 29.70
C PHE A 517 -15.75 -0.48 29.17
N TRP A 518 -14.83 0.26 28.53
CA TRP A 518 -15.12 1.61 28.02
C TRP A 518 -16.11 1.57 26.84
N LEU A 519 -15.97 0.61 25.91
CA LEU A 519 -16.92 0.38 24.82
C LEU A 519 -18.33 0.02 25.31
N ALA A 520 -18.46 -0.68 26.44
CA ALA A 520 -19.76 -0.96 27.06
C ALA A 520 -20.31 0.22 27.89
N THR A 521 -19.44 1.13 28.35
CA THR A 521 -19.76 2.20 29.29
C THR A 521 -20.22 3.48 28.62
N TYR A 522 -19.65 3.80 27.46
CA TYR A 522 -20.01 4.94 26.62
C TYR A 522 -20.92 4.51 25.45
N PRO A 523 -21.76 5.40 24.91
CA PRO A 523 -22.47 5.12 23.66
C PRO A 523 -21.46 4.93 22.51
N PRO A 524 -21.76 4.10 21.50
CA PRO A 524 -20.96 4.07 20.28
C PRO A 524 -21.00 5.46 19.61
N PRO A 525 -19.92 5.87 18.91
CA PRO A 525 -19.97 7.06 18.05
C PRO A 525 -21.10 6.90 17.03
N GLY A 526 -21.79 8.01 16.74
CA GLY A 526 -23.14 8.02 16.18
C GLY A 526 -23.34 7.29 14.84
N ASP A 527 -22.27 7.12 14.07
CA ASP A 527 -22.31 6.57 12.71
C ASP A 527 -22.31 5.04 12.67
N ILE A 528 -21.99 4.35 13.77
CA ILE A 528 -21.98 2.88 13.83
C ILE A 528 -23.26 2.36 14.50
N GLN A 529 -24.41 2.61 13.88
CA GLN A 529 -25.65 1.89 14.20
C GLN A 529 -25.54 0.43 13.74
N LYS A 530 -24.87 -0.40 14.54
CA LYS A 530 -24.99 -1.86 14.39
C LYS A 530 -26.45 -2.24 14.63
N ILE A 531 -27.07 -2.91 13.66
CA ILE A 531 -28.49 -3.32 13.69
C ILE A 531 -28.81 -4.26 14.88
N ALA A 532 -27.77 -4.83 15.51
CA ALA A 532 -27.85 -5.58 16.77
C ALA A 532 -27.08 -4.92 17.93
N SER A 533 -27.20 -3.59 18.11
CA SER A 533 -26.55 -2.92 19.23
C SER A 533 -27.11 -3.44 20.57
N ALA A 534 -26.25 -4.02 21.42
CA ALA A 534 -26.66 -4.63 22.69
C ALA A 534 -27.45 -3.65 23.55
N THR A 535 -28.46 -4.13 24.28
CA THR A 535 -29.32 -3.27 25.10
C THR A 535 -28.54 -2.59 26.22
N THR A 536 -29.02 -1.45 26.73
CA THR A 536 -28.36 -0.73 27.85
C THR A 536 -28.12 -1.64 29.07
N ALA A 537 -29.04 -2.58 29.33
CA ALA A 537 -28.89 -3.58 30.38
C ALA A 537 -27.79 -4.62 30.08
N GLN A 538 -27.72 -5.13 28.84
CA GLN A 538 -26.64 -6.04 28.41
C GLN A 538 -25.27 -5.35 28.45
N ARG A 539 -25.18 -4.07 28.05
CA ARG A 539 -23.94 -3.29 28.16
C ARG A 539 -23.54 -3.05 29.62
N ALA A 540 -24.50 -2.74 30.50
CA ALA A 540 -24.23 -2.62 31.93
C ALA A 540 -23.73 -3.94 32.55
N ALA A 541 -24.30 -5.08 32.16
CA ALA A 541 -23.84 -6.41 32.56
C ALA A 541 -22.43 -6.73 32.03
N LYS A 542 -22.14 -6.42 30.76
CA LYS A 542 -20.80 -6.55 30.17
C LYS A 542 -19.77 -5.68 30.89
N ALA A 543 -20.09 -4.43 31.19
CA ALA A 543 -19.24 -3.52 31.96
C ALA A 543 -18.97 -4.05 33.39
N ALA A 544 -19.99 -4.58 34.08
CA ALA A 544 -19.84 -5.20 35.39
C ALA A 544 -18.93 -6.45 35.35
N LYS A 545 -19.10 -7.33 34.35
CA LYS A 545 -18.23 -8.50 34.10
C LYS A 545 -16.78 -8.07 33.88
N MET A 546 -16.54 -7.08 33.01
CA MET A 546 -15.19 -6.59 32.71
C MET A 546 -14.51 -5.97 33.94
N ILE A 547 -15.24 -5.20 34.75
CA ILE A 547 -14.72 -4.67 36.03
C ILE A 547 -14.28 -5.78 36.99
N GLY A 548 -15.01 -6.90 37.04
CA GLY A 548 -14.63 -8.07 37.83
C GLY A 548 -13.34 -8.79 37.37
N TYR A 549 -12.89 -8.56 36.14
CA TYR A 549 -11.55 -8.95 35.68
C TYR A 549 -10.51 -7.87 35.94
N ILE A 550 -10.85 -6.59 35.71
CA ILE A 550 -9.97 -5.44 35.97
C ILE A 550 -9.55 -5.39 37.45
N SER A 551 -10.45 -5.70 38.39
CA SER A 551 -10.15 -5.74 39.83
C SER A 551 -9.10 -6.79 40.22
N LYS A 552 -8.88 -7.81 39.38
CA LYS A 552 -7.86 -8.86 39.60
C LYS A 552 -6.52 -8.53 38.95
N THR A 553 -6.45 -7.47 38.15
CA THR A 553 -5.19 -6.99 37.54
C THR A 553 -4.11 -6.64 38.59
N PRO A 554 -4.38 -5.88 39.67
CA PRO A 554 -3.35 -5.59 40.67
C PRO A 554 -2.79 -6.85 41.36
N GLU A 555 -3.65 -7.84 41.65
CA GLU A 555 -3.23 -9.13 42.22
C GLU A 555 -2.28 -9.88 41.28
N LYS A 556 -2.59 -9.91 39.98
CA LYS A 556 -1.72 -10.50 38.94
C LYS A 556 -0.38 -9.77 38.81
N VAL A 557 -0.38 -8.44 38.87
CA VAL A 557 0.86 -7.64 38.84
C VAL A 557 1.71 -7.93 40.07
N HIS A 558 1.12 -8.02 41.27
CA HIS A 558 1.83 -8.37 42.49
C HIS A 558 2.42 -9.79 42.44
N ALA A 559 1.72 -10.76 41.84
CA ALA A 559 2.27 -12.09 41.61
C ALA A 559 3.51 -12.06 40.67
N LEU A 560 3.47 -11.24 39.60
CA LEU A 560 4.63 -11.05 38.72
C LEU A 560 5.82 -10.39 39.43
N VAL A 561 5.57 -9.46 40.36
CA VAL A 561 6.60 -8.86 41.24
C VAL A 561 7.25 -9.93 42.11
N GLN A 562 6.47 -10.83 42.72
CA GLN A 562 7.02 -11.95 43.50
C GLN A 562 7.84 -12.92 42.65
N THR A 563 7.40 -13.24 41.42
CA THR A 563 8.19 -14.05 40.48
C THR A 563 9.49 -13.36 40.07
N ALA A 564 9.47 -12.04 39.87
CA ALA A 564 10.67 -11.26 39.55
C ALA A 564 11.69 -11.25 40.71
N GLN A 565 11.20 -11.16 41.96
CA GLN A 565 12.03 -11.28 43.17
C GLN A 565 12.74 -12.64 43.24
N GLN A 566 12.05 -13.73 42.89
CA GLN A 566 12.64 -15.08 42.82
C GLN A 566 13.74 -15.20 41.74
N HIS A 567 13.67 -14.37 40.69
CA HIS A 567 14.69 -14.28 39.65
C HIS A 567 15.80 -13.23 39.94
N GLY A 568 15.81 -12.60 41.13
CA GLY A 568 16.83 -11.63 41.52
C GLY A 568 16.71 -10.26 40.83
N ILE A 569 15.54 -9.93 40.28
CA ILE A 569 15.29 -8.67 39.57
C ILE A 569 14.77 -7.62 40.55
N ASP A 570 15.20 -6.37 40.37
CA ASP A 570 14.73 -5.23 41.15
C ASP A 570 13.19 -5.03 41.03
N GLN A 571 12.49 -5.22 42.16
CA GLN A 571 11.05 -5.01 42.31
C GLN A 571 10.61 -3.63 41.83
N SER A 572 11.36 -2.58 42.16
CA SER A 572 10.99 -1.19 41.86
C SER A 572 10.94 -0.93 40.35
N ARG A 573 11.81 -1.59 39.58
CA ARG A 573 11.86 -1.52 38.11
C ARG A 573 10.62 -2.16 37.48
N LEU A 574 10.16 -3.30 38.01
CA LEU A 574 8.97 -3.99 37.52
C LEU A 574 7.68 -3.24 37.86
N GLU A 575 7.56 -2.76 39.11
CA GLU A 575 6.42 -1.93 39.55
C GLU A 575 6.33 -0.64 38.72
N THR A 576 7.47 0.02 38.45
CA THR A 576 7.51 1.20 37.58
C THR A 576 7.06 0.88 36.15
N ALA A 577 7.44 -0.28 35.60
CA ALA A 577 7.02 -0.72 34.27
C ALA A 577 5.51 -1.04 34.18
N MET A 578 4.94 -1.67 35.21
CA MET A 578 3.51 -2.02 35.24
C MET A 578 2.59 -0.89 35.76
N LYS A 579 3.16 0.19 36.31
CA LYS A 579 2.43 1.36 36.84
C LYS A 579 1.35 1.92 35.90
N PRO A 580 1.56 2.07 34.57
CA PRO A 580 0.52 2.56 33.67
C PRO A 580 -0.73 1.65 33.65
N VAL A 581 -0.54 0.33 33.72
CA VAL A 581 -1.63 -0.65 33.76
C VAL A 581 -2.38 -0.58 35.08
N LEU A 582 -1.65 -0.43 36.20
CA LEU A 582 -2.25 -0.25 37.52
C LEU A 582 -3.10 1.02 37.58
N VAL A 583 -2.56 2.18 37.16
CA VAL A 583 -3.28 3.47 37.15
C VAL A 583 -4.52 3.41 36.26
N ALA A 584 -4.43 2.81 35.06
CA ALA A 584 -5.58 2.66 34.18
C ALA A 584 -6.66 1.73 34.77
N SER A 585 -6.25 0.65 35.45
CA SER A 585 -7.17 -0.26 36.15
C SER A 585 -7.87 0.44 37.33
N GLU A 586 -7.14 1.22 38.11
CA GLU A 586 -7.68 1.99 39.24
C GLU A 586 -8.66 3.06 38.77
N GLN A 587 -8.33 3.79 37.70
CA GLN A 587 -9.21 4.81 37.12
C GLN A 587 -10.55 4.20 36.65
N ALA A 588 -10.53 3.04 36.02
CA ALA A 588 -11.75 2.32 35.62
C ALA A 588 -12.56 1.82 36.83
N LEU A 589 -11.90 1.31 37.88
CA LEU A 589 -12.54 0.90 39.13
C LEU A 589 -13.21 2.07 39.85
N ASN A 590 -12.52 3.21 39.95
CA ASN A 590 -13.04 4.42 40.60
C ASN A 590 -14.18 5.03 39.79
N PHE A 591 -14.08 5.05 38.45
CA PHE A 591 -15.20 5.44 37.59
C PHE A 591 -16.44 4.54 37.79
N TYR A 592 -16.26 3.21 37.84
CA TYR A 592 -17.37 2.29 38.05
C TYR A 592 -17.99 2.39 39.45
N ARG A 593 -17.17 2.61 40.49
CA ARG A 593 -17.65 2.91 41.85
C ARG A 593 -18.51 4.17 41.87
N ASN A 594 -18.02 5.26 41.28
CA ASN A 594 -18.74 6.54 41.24
C ASN A 594 -19.98 6.52 40.34
N LYS A 595 -20.05 5.62 39.35
CA LYS A 595 -21.22 5.43 38.47
C LYS A 595 -22.32 4.57 39.10
N LYS A 596 -22.05 3.80 40.16
CA LYS A 596 -23.15 3.18 40.93
C LYS A 596 -23.93 4.30 41.61
N PRO A 597 -25.25 4.41 41.40
CA PRO A 597 -26.05 5.28 42.26
C PRO A 597 -25.87 4.80 43.70
N ASN A 598 -25.71 5.73 44.64
CA ASN A 598 -25.86 5.41 46.05
C ASN A 598 -27.21 4.71 46.21
N LYS A 599 -27.19 3.48 46.74
CA LYS A 599 -28.41 2.85 47.23
C LYS A 599 -28.86 3.66 48.45
N ALA A 600 -29.84 4.54 48.23
CA ALA A 600 -30.81 4.90 49.26
C ALA A 600 -31.78 3.71 49.42
#